data_AF-A0A4S8MB53-F1
#
_entry.id   AF-A0A4S8MB53-F1
#
_cell.length_a   1.000
_cell.length_b   1.000
_cell.length_c   1.000
_cell.angle_alpha   90.00
_cell.angle_beta   90.00
_cell.angle_gamma   90.00
#
_symmetry.space_group_name_H-M   'P 1'
#
loop_
_entity.id
_entity.type
_entity.pdbx_description
1 polymer ?
#
loop_
_entity_poly.entity_id
_entity_poly.type
_entity_poly.pdbx_seq_one_letter_code
_entity_poly.pdbx_strand_id
1 'polypeptide(L)'
;MFKTYQVVTQKDSLTETLKNDSNFKNIFDSMTKHSMDCYFFISNFQSKNFASQMFQFDTAQKIRDYTKVFRDLEAQLTGTQIKVTTVSLLKITPAIEEINLDSKLKLLKVRDTLPPKSRCLPGTRHATIGRIMNWMVEGEKPIFWLFGVAGSGKSSLMGTLHNMFVDMSFESRLAAFIRFDRNDYKDASMFIRTLAYELARFDHRLGQAIADELTKNKKIVDVTELSTQLDRLILEPLRKHAQDLQNEGSIVIIVDGLDECTR
;
A
#
# COMPACT_ATOMS: atom_id res chain seq x y z
N MET A 1 6.88 14.90 40.14
CA MET A 1 6.07 13.85 39.47
C MET A 1 5.31 14.35 38.25
N PHE A 2 4.88 15.62 38.17
CA PHE A 2 4.17 16.19 37.00
C PHE A 2 5.02 16.42 35.74
N LYS A 3 6.36 16.41 35.82
CA LYS A 3 7.24 16.64 34.66
C LYS A 3 7.51 15.41 33.79
N THR A 4 7.37 14.20 34.34
CA THR A 4 7.60 12.95 33.57
C THR A 4 6.46 12.69 32.58
N TYR A 5 5.24 13.14 32.91
CA TYR A 5 4.09 13.08 32.01
C TYR A 5 4.23 14.03 30.81
N GLN A 6 4.92 15.17 30.97
CA GLN A 6 5.05 16.16 29.89
C GLN A 6 6.00 15.72 28.77
N VAL A 7 7.03 14.93 29.07
CA VAL A 7 7.99 14.45 28.07
C VAL A 7 7.35 13.44 27.09
N VAL A 8 6.29 12.73 27.52
CA VAL A 8 5.54 11.77 26.67
C VAL A 8 4.33 12.45 25.98
N THR A 9 4.24 13.79 25.98
CA THR A 9 3.06 14.49 25.41
C THR A 9 3.37 15.47 24.28
N GLN A 10 4.63 15.60 23.86
CA GLN A 10 4.96 16.43 22.70
C GLN A 10 4.92 15.61 21.41
N LYS A 11 3.74 15.65 20.77
CA LYS A 11 3.46 15.45 19.34
C LYS A 11 4.36 14.44 18.61
N ASP A 12 4.04 13.15 18.73
CA ASP A 12 4.41 12.16 17.74
C ASP A 12 3.24 11.18 17.51
N SER A 13 3.01 10.73 16.28
CA SER A 13 2.00 9.71 15.93
C SER A 13 2.12 8.43 16.78
N LEU A 14 3.34 8.15 17.27
CA LEU A 14 3.64 7.08 18.21
C LEU A 14 2.93 7.28 19.56
N THR A 15 2.81 8.52 20.06
CA THR A 15 2.20 8.80 21.36
C THR A 15 0.67 8.68 21.35
N GLU A 16 0.00 8.93 20.22
CA GLU A 16 -1.44 8.63 20.09
C GLU A 16 -1.71 7.13 20.01
N THR A 17 -0.86 6.39 19.27
CA THR A 17 -0.98 4.94 19.16
C THR A 17 -0.76 4.26 20.51
N LEU A 18 0.24 4.72 21.29
CA LEU A 18 0.51 4.24 22.65
C LEU A 18 -0.57 4.66 23.67
N LYS A 19 -1.21 5.83 23.50
CA LYS A 19 -2.32 6.27 24.36
C LYS A 19 -3.61 5.47 24.12
N ASN A 20 -3.84 5.02 22.90
CA ASN A 20 -5.01 4.23 22.53
C ASN A 20 -4.81 2.71 22.76
N ASP A 21 -3.58 2.28 23.06
CA ASP A 21 -3.29 0.91 23.46
C ASP A 21 -3.75 0.68 24.91
N SER A 22 -4.91 0.03 25.06
CA SER A 22 -5.49 -0.32 26.36
C SER A 22 -4.54 -1.15 27.22
N ASN A 23 -3.67 -1.97 26.62
CA ASN A 23 -2.71 -2.79 27.35
C ASN A 23 -1.58 -1.92 27.93
N PHE A 24 -1.04 -0.99 27.14
CA PHE A 24 -0.01 -0.07 27.63
C PHE A 24 -0.51 0.81 28.77
N LYS A 25 -1.74 1.35 28.63
CA LYS A 25 -2.40 2.13 29.68
C LYS A 25 -2.57 1.32 30.97
N ASN A 26 -3.06 0.08 30.87
CA ASN A 26 -3.22 -0.81 32.03
C ASN A 26 -1.90 -1.13 32.73
N ILE A 27 -0.83 -1.35 31.96
CA ILE A 27 0.51 -1.61 32.52
C ILE A 27 1.04 -0.38 33.25
N PHE A 28 0.86 0.82 32.68
CA PHE A 28 1.27 2.07 33.31
C PHE A 28 0.48 2.38 34.59
N ASP A 29 -0.84 2.17 34.58
CA ASP A 29 -1.71 2.35 35.76
C ASP A 29 -1.34 1.34 36.87
N SER A 30 -1.00 0.10 36.51
CA SER A 30 -0.51 -0.90 37.46
C SER A 30 0.85 -0.53 38.05
N MET A 31 1.80 -0.06 37.22
CA MET A 31 3.12 0.37 37.64
C MET A 31 3.07 1.55 38.61
N THR A 32 2.21 2.54 38.33
CA THR A 32 2.03 3.71 39.20
C THR A 32 1.39 3.33 40.53
N LYS A 33 0.36 2.48 40.53
CA LYS A 33 -0.27 1.97 41.76
C LYS A 33 0.72 1.23 42.65
N HIS A 34 1.43 0.23 42.11
CA HIS A 34 2.36 -0.58 42.90
C HIS A 34 3.60 0.22 43.37
N SER A 35 4.03 1.22 42.61
CA SER A 35 5.08 2.15 43.05
C SER A 35 4.64 2.99 44.25
N MET A 36 3.37 3.44 44.27
CA MET A 36 2.81 4.16 45.42
C MET A 36 2.66 3.24 46.65
N ASP A 37 2.17 2.02 46.45
CA ASP A 37 2.02 1.04 47.54
C ASP A 37 3.39 0.69 48.17
N CYS A 38 4.43 0.52 47.35
CA CYS A 38 5.81 0.34 47.83
C CYS A 38 6.33 1.56 48.60
N TYR A 39 6.06 2.77 48.10
CA TYR A 39 6.47 4.00 48.78
C TYR A 39 5.83 4.11 50.17
N PHE A 40 4.52 3.86 50.29
CA PHE A 40 3.83 3.86 51.59
C PHE A 40 4.34 2.76 52.53
N PHE A 41 4.67 1.58 52.00
CA PHE A 41 5.25 0.50 52.78
C PHE A 41 6.62 0.87 53.36
N ILE A 42 7.51 1.42 52.52
CA ILE A 42 8.87 1.83 52.92
C ILE A 42 8.83 3.00 53.91
N SER A 43 7.96 3.99 53.70
CA SER A 43 7.85 5.15 54.59
C SER A 43 7.30 4.79 55.98
N ASN A 44 6.34 3.86 56.03
CA ASN A 44 5.83 3.31 57.29
C ASN A 44 6.84 2.40 58.01
N PHE A 45 7.80 1.82 57.30
CA PHE A 45 8.89 1.04 57.89
C PHE A 45 9.91 1.92 58.61
N GLN A 46 10.18 3.13 58.08
CA GLN A 46 11.12 4.08 58.68
C GLN A 46 10.57 4.82 59.92
N SER A 47 9.24 4.92 60.06
CA SER A 47 8.59 5.70 61.13
C SER A 47 8.37 4.94 62.45
N LYS A 48 8.70 3.64 62.53
CA LYS A 48 8.50 2.82 63.73
C LYS A 48 9.80 2.20 64.23
N ASN A 49 10.40 2.79 65.27
CA ASN A 49 11.35 2.10 66.14
C ASN A 49 10.58 1.07 66.99
N PHE A 50 11.09 -0.17 67.08
CA PHE A 50 10.69 -1.23 68.04
C PHE A 50 9.55 -2.21 67.64
N ALA A 51 9.77 -3.04 66.62
CA ALA A 51 9.03 -4.31 66.47
C ALA A 51 9.89 -5.36 65.73
N SER A 52 11.01 -5.76 66.36
CA SER A 52 12.17 -6.34 65.66
C SER A 52 12.17 -7.86 65.45
N GLN A 53 11.17 -8.67 65.83
CA GLN A 53 11.30 -10.13 65.65
C GLN A 53 10.07 -10.91 65.14
N MET A 54 8.86 -10.33 65.08
CA MET A 54 7.66 -11.04 64.58
C MET A 54 7.17 -10.57 63.20
N PHE A 55 7.59 -9.39 62.74
CA PHE A 55 7.21 -8.82 61.44
C PHE A 55 8.19 -9.09 60.29
N GLN A 56 9.39 -9.62 60.56
CA GLN A 56 10.41 -9.83 59.51
C GLN A 56 9.95 -10.84 58.44
N PHE A 57 9.14 -11.83 58.81
CA PHE A 57 8.58 -12.81 57.86
C PHE A 57 7.59 -12.19 56.88
N ASP A 58 6.72 -11.29 57.36
CA ASP A 58 5.73 -10.57 56.52
C ASP A 58 6.41 -9.49 55.65
N THR A 59 7.44 -8.82 56.18
CA THR A 59 8.23 -7.84 55.41
C THR A 59 9.01 -8.49 54.28
N ALA A 60 9.74 -9.57 54.55
CA ALA A 60 10.51 -10.27 53.53
C ALA A 60 9.60 -10.88 52.46
N GLN A 61 8.42 -11.37 52.85
CA GLN A 61 7.42 -11.88 51.91
C GLN A 61 6.85 -10.76 51.03
N LYS A 62 6.44 -9.63 51.61
CA LYS A 62 5.96 -8.46 50.86
C LYS A 62 7.01 -7.91 49.88
N ILE A 63 8.29 -7.88 50.27
CA ILE A 63 9.38 -7.50 49.37
C ILE A 63 9.48 -8.48 48.19
N ARG A 64 9.38 -9.79 48.45
CA ARG A 64 9.37 -10.81 47.38
C ARG A 64 8.17 -10.64 46.45
N ASP A 65 6.99 -10.36 47.01
CA ASP A 65 5.76 -10.18 46.25
C ASP A 65 5.85 -8.93 45.36
N TYR A 66 6.31 -7.80 45.87
CA TYR A 66 6.55 -6.60 45.06
C TYR A 66 7.62 -6.82 43.98
N THR A 67 8.72 -7.49 44.32
CA THR A 67 9.78 -7.82 43.35
C THR A 67 9.28 -8.73 42.23
N LYS A 68 8.33 -9.62 42.54
CA LYS A 68 7.67 -10.46 41.52
C LYS A 68 6.76 -9.61 40.63
N VAL A 69 5.92 -8.76 41.21
CA VAL A 69 5.03 -7.86 40.46
C VAL A 69 5.82 -6.94 39.52
N PHE A 70 6.92 -6.34 39.98
CA PHE A 70 7.74 -5.49 39.12
C PHE A 70 8.45 -6.26 38.01
N ARG A 71 8.94 -7.48 38.27
CA ARG A 71 9.48 -8.34 37.20
C ARG A 71 8.43 -8.73 36.17
N ASP A 72 7.22 -9.06 36.63
CA ASP A 72 6.10 -9.41 35.74
C ASP A 72 5.67 -8.19 34.90
N LEU A 73 5.68 -6.98 35.48
CA LEU A 73 5.43 -5.73 34.77
C LEU A 73 6.54 -5.39 33.77
N GLU A 74 7.82 -5.58 34.14
CA GLU A 74 8.97 -5.39 33.27
C GLU A 74 8.89 -6.32 32.05
N ALA A 75 8.59 -7.60 32.26
CA ALA A 75 8.40 -8.56 31.18
C ALA A 75 7.23 -8.18 30.25
N GLN A 76 6.12 -7.68 30.81
CA GLN A 76 4.98 -7.20 30.03
C GLN A 76 5.30 -5.92 29.24
N LEU A 77 6.09 -4.99 29.81
CA LEU A 77 6.58 -3.79 29.14
C LEU A 77 7.49 -4.16 27.96
N THR A 78 8.48 -5.03 28.18
CA THR A 78 9.39 -5.50 27.11
C THR A 78 8.63 -6.21 26.00
N GLY A 79 7.68 -7.09 26.35
CA GLY A 79 6.82 -7.76 25.36
C GLY A 79 5.94 -6.79 24.57
N THR A 80 5.43 -5.74 25.21
CA THR A 80 4.63 -4.70 24.55
C THR A 80 5.49 -3.83 23.63
N GLN A 81 6.71 -3.46 24.03
CA GLN A 81 7.64 -2.69 23.19
C GLN A 81 8.02 -3.47 21.92
N ILE A 82 8.34 -4.76 22.05
CA ILE A 82 8.62 -5.63 20.90
C ILE A 82 7.41 -5.66 19.95
N LYS A 83 6.20 -5.87 20.47
CA LYS A 83 4.97 -5.87 19.65
C LYS A 83 4.76 -4.53 18.93
N VAL A 84 4.88 -3.40 19.63
CA VAL A 84 4.71 -2.06 19.04
C VAL A 84 5.76 -1.80 17.95
N THR A 85 7.03 -2.13 18.21
CA THR A 85 8.10 -2.00 17.22
C THR A 85 7.87 -2.88 16.01
N THR A 86 7.51 -4.16 16.20
CA THR A 86 7.22 -5.09 15.10
C THR A 86 6.03 -4.63 14.26
N VAL A 87 4.92 -4.23 14.90
CA VAL A 87 3.73 -3.71 14.19
C VAL A 87 4.06 -2.42 13.44
N SER A 88 4.86 -1.52 14.02
CA SER A 88 5.28 -0.29 13.37
C SER A 88 6.17 -0.57 12.16
N LEU A 89 7.12 -1.51 12.27
CA LEU A 89 7.96 -1.95 11.16
C LEU A 89 7.12 -2.55 10.02
N LEU A 90 6.18 -3.46 10.33
CA LEU A 90 5.28 -4.05 9.33
C LEU A 90 4.42 -3.00 8.59
N LYS A 91 4.11 -1.87 9.24
CA LYS A 91 3.38 -0.75 8.62
C LYS A 91 4.27 0.19 7.82
N ILE A 92 5.51 0.42 8.27
CA ILE A 92 6.45 1.37 7.65
C ILE A 92 7.13 0.77 6.42
N THR A 93 7.52 -0.51 6.48
CA THR A 93 8.21 -1.19 5.37
C THR A 93 7.49 -1.07 4.02
N PRO A 94 6.19 -1.40 3.89
CA PRO A 94 5.49 -1.27 2.60
C PRO A 94 5.44 0.17 2.10
N ALA A 95 5.31 1.16 3.00
CA ALA A 95 5.33 2.57 2.63
C ALA A 95 6.71 3.02 2.10
N ILE A 96 7.80 2.51 2.68
CA ILE A 96 9.16 2.78 2.19
C ILE A 96 9.37 2.14 0.80
N GLU A 97 8.88 0.92 0.61
CA GLU A 97 8.96 0.22 -0.69
C GLU A 97 8.17 0.97 -1.77
N GLU A 98 6.98 1.48 -1.45
CA GLU A 98 6.16 2.29 -2.35
C GLU A 98 6.86 3.61 -2.73
N ILE A 99 7.41 4.33 -1.75
CA ILE A 99 8.16 5.57 -1.99
C ILE A 99 9.39 5.32 -2.87
N ASN A 100 10.13 4.25 -2.59
CA ASN A 100 11.29 3.86 -3.40
C ASN A 100 10.87 3.55 -4.84
N LEU A 101 9.77 2.80 -5.01
CA LEU A 101 9.24 2.48 -6.33
C LEU A 101 8.82 3.74 -7.10
N ASP A 102 8.02 4.63 -6.51
CA ASP A 102 7.61 5.88 -7.18
C ASP A 102 8.81 6.75 -7.57
N SER A 103 9.85 6.80 -6.72
CA SER A 103 11.09 7.52 -7.02
C SER A 103 11.81 6.97 -8.26
N LYS A 104 11.82 5.65 -8.45
CA LYS A 104 12.42 4.98 -9.62
C LYS A 104 11.57 5.14 -10.88
N LEU A 105 10.24 5.13 -10.72
CA LEU A 105 9.28 5.26 -11.82
C LEU A 105 9.09 6.70 -12.31
N LYS A 106 9.70 7.69 -11.64
CA LYS A 106 9.61 9.12 -12.01
C LYS A 106 9.95 9.40 -13.47
N LEU A 107 10.84 8.61 -14.09
CA LEU A 107 11.20 8.74 -15.52
C LEU A 107 10.08 8.33 -16.48
N LEU A 108 9.14 7.50 -16.04
CA LEU A 108 7.99 7.03 -16.82
C LEU A 108 6.74 7.90 -16.63
N LYS A 109 6.70 8.75 -15.60
CA LYS A 109 5.52 9.57 -15.32
C LYS A 109 5.37 10.65 -16.39
N VAL A 110 4.51 10.38 -17.38
CA VAL A 110 4.29 11.23 -18.55
C VAL A 110 2.89 11.85 -18.48
N ARG A 111 2.78 13.08 -17.93
CA ARG A 111 1.54 13.84 -17.72
C ARG A 111 0.41 13.04 -17.05
N ASP A 112 -0.70 13.69 -16.71
CA ASP A 112 -1.87 12.97 -16.21
C ASP A 112 -2.59 12.31 -17.39
N THR A 113 -2.94 11.02 -17.25
CA THR A 113 -3.73 10.30 -18.24
C THR A 113 -5.10 10.94 -18.39
N LEU A 114 -5.60 11.00 -19.62
CA LEU A 114 -6.93 11.55 -19.87
C LEU A 114 -8.02 10.61 -19.33
N PRO A 115 -9.00 11.12 -18.56
CA PRO A 115 -10.10 10.31 -18.10
C PRO A 115 -11.00 9.89 -19.27
N PRO A 116 -11.90 8.91 -19.06
CA PRO A 116 -12.91 8.56 -20.04
C PRO A 116 -13.73 9.77 -20.49
N LYS A 117 -13.97 9.88 -21.80
CA LYS A 117 -14.65 11.04 -22.40
C LYS A 117 -16.13 11.12 -22.04
N SER A 118 -16.81 9.97 -22.01
CA SER A 118 -18.22 9.85 -21.65
C SER A 118 -18.59 8.38 -21.42
N ARG A 119 -19.85 8.13 -21.06
CA ARG A 119 -20.43 6.78 -20.96
C ARG A 119 -21.53 6.61 -21.99
N CYS A 120 -21.85 5.36 -22.31
CA CYS A 120 -23.03 5.03 -23.07
C CYS A 120 -24.29 5.44 -22.31
N LEU A 121 -25.35 5.74 -23.05
CA LEU A 121 -26.67 5.93 -22.46
C LEU A 121 -27.12 4.61 -21.80
N PRO A 122 -27.80 4.67 -20.64
CA PRO A 122 -28.39 3.48 -20.03
C PRO A 122 -29.27 2.73 -21.03
N GLY A 123 -29.29 1.41 -20.98
CA GLY A 123 -30.07 0.61 -21.95
C GLY A 123 -29.36 0.34 -23.28
N THR A 124 -28.29 1.06 -23.62
CA THR A 124 -27.64 0.95 -24.94
C THR A 124 -26.39 0.06 -24.93
N ARG A 125 -25.98 -0.45 -26.11
CA ARG A 125 -24.72 -1.19 -26.33
C ARG A 125 -24.53 -2.50 -25.53
N HIS A 126 -25.56 -2.99 -24.84
CA HIS A 126 -25.55 -4.26 -24.10
C HIS A 126 -24.97 -5.44 -24.89
N ALA A 127 -25.42 -5.64 -26.13
CA ALA A 127 -24.93 -6.74 -26.97
C ALA A 127 -23.42 -6.63 -27.26
N THR A 128 -22.91 -5.41 -27.47
CA THR A 128 -21.49 -5.19 -27.71
C THR A 128 -20.67 -5.40 -26.43
N ILE A 129 -21.16 -4.91 -25.29
CA ILE A 129 -20.53 -5.15 -23.98
C ILE A 129 -20.48 -6.65 -23.70
N GLY A 130 -21.60 -7.36 -23.82
CA GLY A 130 -21.65 -8.81 -23.61
C GLY A 130 -20.68 -9.57 -24.51
N ARG A 131 -20.53 -9.17 -25.77
CA ARG A 131 -19.54 -9.76 -26.68
C ARG A 131 -18.10 -9.54 -26.20
N ILE A 132 -17.78 -8.36 -25.69
CA ILE A 132 -16.44 -8.06 -25.16
C ILE A 132 -16.18 -8.87 -23.87
N MET A 133 -17.16 -8.94 -22.97
CA MET A 133 -17.04 -9.71 -21.73
C MET A 133 -16.84 -11.20 -22.02
N ASN A 134 -17.62 -11.78 -22.94
CA ASN A 134 -17.43 -13.18 -23.34
C ASN A 134 -16.05 -13.41 -23.96
N TRP A 135 -15.60 -12.51 -24.83
CA TRP A 135 -14.26 -12.58 -25.42
C TRP A 135 -13.15 -12.58 -24.36
N MET A 136 -13.31 -11.79 -23.29
CA MET A 136 -12.33 -11.77 -22.18
C MET A 136 -12.29 -13.08 -21.39
N VAL A 137 -13.43 -13.75 -21.25
CA VAL A 137 -13.55 -15.04 -20.54
C VAL A 137 -13.00 -16.20 -21.39
N GLU A 138 -13.27 -16.18 -22.70
CA GLU A 138 -12.78 -17.21 -23.63
C GLU A 138 -11.24 -17.20 -23.73
N GLY A 139 -10.60 -16.03 -23.60
CA GLY A 139 -9.14 -15.92 -23.44
C GLY A 139 -8.31 -16.33 -24.66
N GLU A 140 -8.93 -16.70 -25.78
CA GLU A 140 -8.23 -17.24 -26.96
C GLU A 140 -7.43 -16.21 -27.76
N LYS A 141 -7.79 -14.92 -27.66
CA LYS A 141 -7.13 -13.83 -28.41
C LYS A 141 -6.70 -12.72 -27.46
N PRO A 142 -5.46 -12.21 -27.56
CA PRO A 142 -4.94 -11.20 -26.64
C PRO A 142 -5.42 -9.77 -26.95
N ILE A 143 -6.00 -9.54 -28.13
CA ILE A 143 -6.43 -8.19 -28.58
C ILE A 143 -7.85 -8.25 -29.14
N PHE A 144 -8.72 -7.37 -28.64
CA PHE A 144 -10.03 -7.09 -29.22
C PHE A 144 -10.00 -5.73 -29.92
N TRP A 145 -10.19 -5.73 -31.24
CA TRP A 145 -10.22 -4.51 -32.02
C TRP A 145 -11.65 -3.98 -32.17
N LEU A 146 -11.98 -2.87 -31.51
CA LEU A 146 -13.25 -2.18 -31.69
C LEU A 146 -13.10 -1.05 -32.71
N PHE A 147 -13.71 -1.22 -33.88
CA PHE A 147 -13.71 -0.22 -34.96
C PHE A 147 -15.13 0.19 -35.36
N GLY A 148 -15.22 1.33 -36.03
CA GLY A 148 -16.49 1.89 -36.49
C GLY A 148 -16.32 3.36 -36.90
N VAL A 149 -17.33 3.91 -37.55
CA VAL A 149 -17.30 5.30 -38.05
C VAL A 149 -17.14 6.32 -36.90
N ALA A 150 -16.60 7.51 -37.23
CA ALA A 150 -16.53 8.62 -36.28
C ALA A 150 -17.93 8.96 -35.75
N GLY A 151 -18.03 9.34 -34.48
CA GLY A 151 -19.32 9.65 -33.83
C GLY A 151 -20.16 8.45 -33.42
N SER A 152 -19.75 7.21 -33.71
CA SER A 152 -20.54 6.00 -33.34
C SER A 152 -20.56 5.68 -31.83
N GLY A 153 -19.91 6.49 -30.98
CA GLY A 153 -19.89 6.29 -29.52
C GLY A 153 -18.89 5.24 -29.02
N LYS A 154 -17.80 4.96 -29.76
CA LYS A 154 -16.75 4.01 -29.33
C LYS A 154 -16.09 4.43 -28.01
N SER A 155 -15.68 5.69 -27.90
CA SER A 155 -15.09 6.23 -26.66
C SER A 155 -16.09 6.21 -25.49
N SER A 156 -17.38 6.39 -25.75
CA SER A 156 -18.42 6.22 -24.73
C SER A 156 -18.55 4.78 -24.24
N LEU A 157 -18.35 3.81 -25.14
CA LEU A 157 -18.28 2.39 -24.78
C LEU A 157 -17.02 2.09 -23.97
N MET A 158 -15.86 2.63 -24.36
CA MET A 158 -14.62 2.51 -23.58
C MET A 158 -14.77 3.06 -22.16
N GLY A 159 -15.41 4.22 -22.00
CA GLY A 159 -15.69 4.78 -20.67
C GLY A 159 -16.72 3.99 -19.86
N THR A 160 -17.64 3.30 -20.53
CA THR A 160 -18.58 2.38 -19.84
C THR A 160 -17.83 1.15 -19.31
N LEU A 161 -16.98 0.53 -20.14
CA LEU A 161 -16.15 -0.60 -19.75
C LEU A 161 -15.18 -0.23 -18.63
N HIS A 162 -14.50 0.91 -18.74
CA HIS A 162 -13.64 1.44 -17.68
C HIS A 162 -14.38 1.48 -16.34
N ASN A 163 -15.56 2.10 -16.29
CA ASN A 163 -16.31 2.21 -15.04
C ASN A 163 -16.79 0.85 -14.54
N MET A 164 -17.25 -0.02 -15.43
CA MET A 164 -17.62 -1.39 -15.05
C MET A 164 -16.46 -2.11 -14.37
N PHE A 165 -15.25 -1.99 -14.91
CA PHE A 165 -14.07 -2.58 -14.29
C PHE A 165 -13.73 -1.89 -12.97
N VAL A 166 -13.65 -0.56 -12.91
CA VAL A 166 -13.37 0.14 -11.64
C VAL A 166 -14.37 -0.24 -10.53
N ASP A 167 -15.66 -0.34 -10.86
CA ASP A 167 -16.71 -0.68 -9.90
C ASP A 167 -16.62 -2.15 -9.40
N MET A 168 -16.11 -3.06 -10.24
CA MET A 168 -15.93 -4.48 -9.88
C MET A 168 -14.78 -4.73 -8.88
N SER A 169 -13.99 -3.69 -8.53
CA SER A 169 -13.04 -3.56 -7.41
C SER A 169 -12.00 -4.68 -7.22
N PHE A 170 -12.43 -5.91 -6.95
CA PHE A 170 -11.59 -7.08 -6.67
C PHE A 170 -11.53 -8.11 -7.83
N GLU A 171 -12.53 -8.14 -8.72
CA GLU A 171 -12.55 -9.08 -9.86
C GLU A 171 -11.96 -8.46 -11.14
N SER A 172 -11.95 -7.14 -11.22
CA SER A 172 -11.45 -6.39 -12.37
C SER A 172 -9.93 -6.20 -12.30
N ARG A 173 -9.20 -6.96 -13.11
CA ARG A 173 -7.76 -6.74 -13.32
C ARG A 173 -7.47 -5.65 -14.36
N LEU A 174 -8.15 -4.51 -14.25
CA LEU A 174 -7.88 -3.35 -15.11
C LEU A 174 -6.55 -2.71 -14.69
N ALA A 175 -5.51 -2.95 -15.47
CA ALA A 175 -4.19 -2.40 -15.21
C ALA A 175 -3.98 -1.00 -15.77
N ALA A 176 -4.64 -0.67 -16.88
CA ALA A 176 -4.48 0.64 -17.51
C ALA A 176 -5.69 1.05 -18.35
N PHE A 177 -5.98 2.34 -18.32
CA PHE A 177 -6.85 3.02 -19.28
C PHE A 177 -6.09 4.18 -19.90
N ILE A 178 -5.82 4.08 -21.21
CA ILE A 178 -5.05 5.10 -21.93
C ILE A 178 -5.91 5.61 -23.08
N ARG A 179 -6.22 6.90 -23.05
CA ARG A 179 -6.96 7.58 -24.10
C ARG A 179 -6.04 8.53 -24.85
N PHE A 180 -5.94 8.33 -26.15
CA PHE A 180 -5.33 9.29 -27.05
C PHE A 180 -6.29 10.46 -27.30
N ASP A 181 -5.71 11.64 -27.49
CA ASP A 181 -6.40 12.83 -27.96
C ASP A 181 -5.43 13.61 -28.83
N ARG A 182 -5.89 14.07 -30.00
CA ARG A 182 -5.07 14.81 -30.97
C ARG A 182 -4.32 16.01 -30.39
N ASN A 183 -4.81 16.61 -29.30
CA ASN A 183 -4.23 17.81 -28.72
C ASN A 183 -3.19 17.52 -27.65
N ASP A 184 -3.44 16.54 -26.79
CA ASP A 184 -2.69 16.38 -25.54
C ASP A 184 -1.91 15.05 -25.43
N TYR A 185 -2.32 14.02 -26.17
CA TYR A 185 -1.78 12.66 -26.03
C TYR A 185 -1.74 11.94 -27.37
N LYS A 186 -0.71 12.24 -28.17
CA LYS A 186 -0.58 11.75 -29.55
C LYS A 186 0.67 10.91 -29.82
N ASP A 187 1.65 10.87 -28.93
CA ASP A 187 2.96 10.23 -29.19
C ASP A 187 2.99 8.78 -28.68
N ALA A 188 3.39 7.84 -29.56
CA ALA A 188 3.51 6.42 -29.25
C ALA A 188 4.55 6.11 -28.16
N SER A 189 5.60 6.91 -28.02
CA SER A 189 6.56 6.79 -26.92
C SER A 189 5.92 7.18 -25.58
N MET A 190 5.00 8.16 -25.59
CA MET A 190 4.22 8.50 -24.38
C MET A 190 3.33 7.33 -23.99
N PHE A 191 2.68 6.68 -24.96
CA PHE A 191 1.86 5.47 -24.72
C PHE A 191 2.65 4.37 -24.01
N ILE A 192 3.84 4.01 -24.51
CA ILE A 192 4.67 2.95 -23.90
C ILE A 192 5.06 3.32 -22.47
N ARG A 193 5.49 4.57 -22.25
CA ARG A 193 5.90 5.04 -20.91
C ARG A 193 4.75 5.06 -19.92
N THR A 194 3.59 5.56 -20.33
CA THR A 194 2.38 5.56 -19.50
C THR A 194 1.93 4.14 -19.22
N LEU A 195 1.90 3.24 -20.22
CA LEU A 195 1.51 1.86 -20.00
C LEU A 195 2.46 1.14 -19.03
N ALA A 196 3.77 1.36 -19.15
CA ALA A 196 4.75 0.84 -18.20
C ALA A 196 4.52 1.40 -16.79
N TYR A 197 4.22 2.69 -16.65
CA TYR A 197 3.91 3.31 -15.36
C TYR A 197 2.63 2.71 -14.72
N GLU A 198 1.55 2.58 -15.49
CA GLU A 198 0.29 1.99 -15.02
C GLU A 198 0.46 0.52 -14.64
N LEU A 199 1.16 -0.28 -15.45
CA LEU A 199 1.49 -1.68 -15.11
C LEU A 199 2.34 -1.80 -13.84
N ALA A 200 3.29 -0.89 -13.65
CA ALA A 200 4.15 -0.88 -12.47
C ALA A 200 3.38 -0.57 -11.17
N ARG A 201 2.31 0.22 -11.26
CA ARG A 201 1.41 0.51 -10.14
C ARG A 201 0.35 -0.57 -9.93
N PHE A 202 -0.02 -1.27 -11.00
CA PHE A 202 -0.99 -2.35 -10.96
C PHE A 202 -0.46 -3.59 -10.23
N ASP A 203 0.79 -4.00 -10.51
CA ASP A 203 1.38 -5.19 -9.91
C ASP A 203 2.81 -4.93 -9.45
N HIS A 204 3.10 -5.28 -8.19
CA HIS A 204 4.40 -5.01 -7.58
C HIS A 204 5.57 -5.73 -8.28
N ARG A 205 5.36 -6.95 -8.79
CA ARG A 205 6.39 -7.72 -9.51
C ARG A 205 6.75 -7.03 -10.82
N LEU A 206 5.73 -6.59 -11.56
CA LEU A 206 5.92 -5.78 -12.77
C LEU A 206 6.61 -4.45 -12.43
N GLY A 207 6.18 -3.78 -11.36
CA GLY A 207 6.78 -2.54 -10.89
C GLY A 207 8.26 -2.66 -10.57
N GLN A 208 8.65 -3.70 -9.83
CA GLN A 208 10.06 -3.98 -9.56
C GLN A 208 10.85 -4.25 -10.83
N ALA A 209 10.36 -5.12 -11.73
CA ALA A 209 11.04 -5.45 -12.97
C ALA A 209 11.27 -4.22 -13.87
N ILE A 210 10.27 -3.35 -13.97
CA ILE A 210 10.35 -2.09 -14.72
C ILE A 210 11.33 -1.12 -14.05
N ALA A 211 11.27 -0.98 -12.73
CA ALA A 211 12.15 -0.11 -11.97
C ALA A 211 13.63 -0.54 -12.04
N ASP A 212 13.89 -1.85 -12.09
CA ASP A 212 15.23 -2.40 -12.29
C ASP A 212 15.78 -2.06 -13.67
N GLU A 213 14.97 -2.17 -14.72
CA GLU A 213 15.38 -1.78 -16.09
C GLU A 213 15.68 -0.28 -16.16
N LEU A 214 14.85 0.58 -15.55
CA LEU A 214 15.12 2.02 -15.46
C LEU A 214 16.40 2.33 -14.67
N THR A 215 16.71 1.53 -13.65
CA THR A 215 17.94 1.69 -12.86
C THR A 215 19.17 1.31 -13.69
N LYS A 216 19.06 0.22 -14.45
CA LYS A 216 20.13 -0.30 -15.32
C LYS A 216 20.37 0.59 -16.54
N ASN A 217 19.31 1.08 -17.17
CA ASN A 217 19.37 1.88 -18.39
C ASN A 217 18.38 3.06 -18.32
N LYS A 218 18.78 4.14 -17.64
CA LYS A 218 17.97 5.36 -17.53
C LYS A 218 17.59 5.99 -18.87
N LYS A 219 18.37 5.74 -19.94
CA LYS A 219 18.12 6.29 -21.28
C LYS A 219 17.06 5.52 -22.06
N ILE A 220 16.55 4.40 -21.55
CA ILE A 220 15.54 3.59 -22.25
C ILE A 220 14.31 4.41 -22.65
N VAL A 221 13.93 5.39 -21.81
CA VAL A 221 12.80 6.30 -22.05
C VAL A 221 13.04 7.32 -23.19
N ASP A 222 14.30 7.53 -23.56
CA ASP A 222 14.73 8.44 -24.63
C ASP A 222 15.14 7.70 -25.91
N VAL A 223 15.11 6.36 -25.91
CA VAL A 223 15.40 5.55 -27.09
C VAL A 223 14.35 5.82 -28.18
N THR A 224 14.81 6.20 -29.37
CA THR A 224 13.95 6.50 -30.52
C THR A 224 13.21 5.29 -31.07
N GLU A 225 13.77 4.09 -30.87
CA GLU A 225 13.18 2.83 -31.31
C GLU A 225 12.08 2.38 -30.34
N LEU A 226 10.82 2.65 -30.69
CA LEU A 226 9.65 2.26 -29.90
C LEU A 226 9.59 0.75 -29.61
N SER A 227 10.06 -0.09 -30.53
CA SER A 227 10.15 -1.54 -30.32
C SER A 227 11.03 -1.90 -29.13
N THR A 228 12.15 -1.18 -28.97
CA THR A 228 13.10 -1.38 -27.87
C THR A 228 12.47 -0.93 -26.55
N GLN A 229 11.76 0.20 -26.54
CA GLN A 229 11.01 0.64 -25.36
C GLN A 229 9.93 -0.37 -24.95
N LEU A 230 9.12 -0.82 -25.93
CA LEU A 230 8.04 -1.79 -25.72
C LEU A 230 8.56 -3.11 -25.17
N ASP A 231 9.63 -3.65 -25.76
CA ASP A 231 10.17 -4.94 -25.34
C ASP A 231 10.73 -4.86 -23.91
N ARG A 232 11.55 -3.85 -23.61
CA ARG A 232 12.22 -3.70 -22.30
C ARG A 232 11.29 -3.29 -21.17
N LEU A 233 10.36 -2.38 -21.43
CA LEU A 233 9.52 -1.81 -20.37
C LEU A 233 8.19 -2.53 -20.16
N ILE A 234 7.75 -3.35 -21.12
CA ILE A 234 6.44 -4.02 -21.04
C ILE A 234 6.57 -5.53 -21.26
N LEU A 235 7.10 -5.96 -22.40
CA LEU A 235 7.07 -7.39 -22.77
C LEU A 235 8.01 -8.24 -21.92
N GLU A 236 9.22 -7.79 -21.65
CA GLU A 236 10.19 -8.49 -20.82
C GLU A 236 9.69 -8.65 -19.36
N PRO A 237 9.19 -7.60 -18.67
CA PRO A 237 8.53 -7.73 -17.37
C PRO A 237 7.37 -8.73 -17.37
N LEU A 238 6.48 -8.68 -18.36
CA LEU A 238 5.34 -9.60 -18.47
C LEU A 238 5.79 -11.05 -18.70
N ARG A 239 6.78 -11.29 -19.56
CA ARG A 239 7.34 -12.63 -19.80
C ARG A 239 8.02 -13.19 -18.56
N LYS A 240 8.78 -12.35 -17.84
CA LYS A 240 9.50 -12.72 -16.61
C LYS A 240 8.54 -13.24 -15.54
N HIS A 241 7.35 -12.64 -15.43
CA HIS A 241 6.34 -12.98 -14.42
C HIS A 241 5.12 -13.70 -15.01
N ALA A 242 5.22 -14.25 -16.22
CA ALA A 242 4.08 -14.86 -16.91
C ALA A 242 3.45 -16.01 -16.10
N GLN A 243 4.28 -16.87 -15.51
CA GLN A 243 3.81 -18.00 -14.69
C GLN A 243 3.14 -17.52 -13.39
N ASP A 244 3.71 -16.50 -12.75
CA ASP A 244 3.17 -15.94 -11.50
C ASP A 244 1.80 -15.31 -11.72
N LEU A 245 1.63 -14.62 -12.86
CA LEU A 245 0.41 -13.87 -13.20
C LEU A 245 -0.69 -14.75 -13.80
N GLN A 246 -0.36 -15.94 -14.32
CA GLN A 246 -1.28 -16.80 -15.08
C GLN A 246 -2.50 -17.23 -14.26
N ASN A 247 -2.31 -17.53 -12.98
CA ASN A 247 -3.37 -18.04 -12.11
C ASN A 247 -4.25 -16.94 -11.49
N GLU A 248 -3.91 -15.67 -11.74
CA GLU A 248 -4.60 -14.53 -11.16
C GLU A 248 -5.67 -13.94 -12.09
N GLY A 249 -5.83 -14.47 -13.31
CA GLY A 249 -6.80 -14.02 -14.31
C GLY A 249 -6.20 -13.10 -15.37
N SER A 250 -7.01 -12.57 -16.28
CA SER A 250 -6.52 -11.74 -17.40
C SER A 250 -6.26 -10.30 -16.97
N ILE A 251 -5.06 -9.78 -17.26
CA ILE A 251 -4.77 -8.34 -17.13
C ILE A 251 -5.47 -7.59 -18.27
N VAL A 252 -6.25 -6.57 -17.92
CA VAL A 252 -7.06 -5.79 -18.86
C VAL A 252 -6.42 -4.43 -19.09
N ILE A 253 -6.20 -4.09 -20.36
CA ILE A 253 -5.71 -2.79 -20.79
C ILE A 253 -6.72 -2.23 -21.79
N ILE A 254 -7.23 -1.03 -21.51
CA ILE A 254 -8.13 -0.32 -22.43
C ILE A 254 -7.36 0.80 -23.11
N VAL A 255 -7.38 0.80 -24.44
CA VAL A 255 -6.79 1.85 -25.26
C VAL A 255 -7.87 2.49 -26.13
N ASP A 256 -8.16 3.77 -25.90
CA ASP A 256 -9.15 4.54 -26.65
C ASP A 256 -8.47 5.53 -27.60
N GLY A 257 -8.99 5.64 -28.82
CA GLY A 257 -8.50 6.60 -29.82
C GLY A 257 -7.13 6.29 -30.42
N LEU A 258 -6.71 5.02 -30.50
CA LEU A 258 -5.37 4.66 -31.04
C LEU A 258 -5.12 5.23 -32.45
N ASP A 259 -6.17 5.48 -33.23
CA ASP A 259 -6.11 6.13 -34.54
C ASP A 259 -5.71 7.63 -34.50
N GLU A 260 -5.75 8.25 -33.32
CA GLU A 260 -5.31 9.63 -33.08
C GLU A 260 -3.82 9.71 -32.72
N CYS A 261 -3.13 8.56 -32.57
CA CYS A 261 -1.69 8.50 -32.35
C CYS A 261 -0.92 8.97 -33.60
N THR A 262 -0.07 9.97 -33.42
CA THR A 262 0.95 10.39 -34.38
C THR A 262 2.25 9.62 -34.14
N ARG A 263 3.01 9.38 -35.21
CA ARG A 263 4.36 8.80 -35.12
C ARG A 263 5.33 9.70 -34.38
#